data_AF-F0NJ00-F1
#
_entry.id   AF-F0NJ00-F1
#
_cell.length_a   1.000
_cell.length_b   1.000
_cell.length_c   1.000
_cell.angle_alpha   90.00
_cell.angle_beta   90.00
_cell.angle_gamma   90.00
#
_symmetry.space_group_name_H-M   'P 1'
#
loop_
_entity.id
_entity.type
_entity.pdbx_description
1 polymer ?
#
loop_
_entity_poly.entity_id
_entity_poly.type
_entity_poly.pdbx_seq_one_letter_code
_entity_poly.pdbx_strand_id
1 'polypeptide(L)'
;MKALIKELKKWKAPATVLLSLYIPPGRPIPDVVNLLRQEYSIAQNIKLKRTRDAVLSAIGAAIDRLNKIPKIDGNGLVLFCGENFDTEDFKCFMFSPPDKVPLFFYRTDKEFHVEFLEDMVEDTVVYGLIIVERDEATIGLLKGTRIEILEEIEGFVPGKHMMGGQSQRRIDRIIDEMYHNFLKEVGEKVNAYFMPFIQTGKMKGILLGGPGYAKEDFYKEDYVDYRIKNLILQPLIDVSDQGEVGLREMIMRAEDLLKNQQYVEVEKLLEELKYHLAKDDGLIIYGKEQIKKAMEMGAVEAIVIHEDSSDKELEKLAQDAENYGVKVFVVGDEVPEAEWVKKTFNGVVGKLRYRLY
;
A
#
# COMPACT_ATOMS: atom_id res chain seq x y z
N MET A 1 10.01 -7.95 12.88
CA MET A 1 8.60 -7.47 12.92
C MET A 1 7.61 -8.45 12.30
N LYS A 2 7.85 -8.99 11.08
CA LYS A 2 7.00 -10.02 10.44
C LYS A 2 6.62 -11.19 11.35
N ALA A 3 7.59 -11.75 12.09
CA ALA A 3 7.35 -12.82 13.05
C ALA A 3 6.42 -12.42 14.21
N LEU A 4 6.53 -11.18 14.69
CA LEU A 4 5.68 -10.66 15.77
C LEU A 4 4.24 -10.46 15.29
N ILE A 5 4.03 -9.89 14.10
CA ILE A 5 2.70 -9.78 13.48
C ILE A 5 2.06 -11.16 13.32
N LYS A 6 2.83 -12.13 12.80
CA LYS A 6 2.38 -13.52 12.65
C LYS A 6 2.06 -14.19 13.98
N GLU A 7 2.74 -13.82 15.07
CA GLU A 7 2.40 -14.26 16.42
C GLU A 7 1.09 -13.63 16.88
N LEU A 8 0.95 -12.30 16.78
CA LEU A 8 -0.22 -11.54 17.21
C LEU A 8 -1.50 -11.98 16.49
N LYS A 9 -1.46 -12.27 15.18
CA LYS A 9 -2.61 -12.80 14.40
C LYS A 9 -3.18 -14.11 14.95
N LYS A 10 -2.41 -14.88 15.71
CA LYS A 10 -2.87 -16.14 16.30
C LYS A 10 -3.73 -15.93 17.55
N TRP A 11 -3.70 -14.74 18.13
CA TRP A 11 -4.47 -14.41 19.34
C TRP A 11 -5.92 -14.15 18.97
N LYS A 12 -6.81 -15.01 19.46
CA LYS A 12 -8.25 -14.83 19.33
C LYS A 12 -8.90 -15.03 20.69
N ALA A 13 -9.89 -14.20 21.01
CA ALA A 13 -10.63 -14.27 22.25
C ALA A 13 -12.13 -14.36 21.98
N PRO A 14 -12.91 -15.05 22.86
CA PRO A 14 -14.35 -15.17 22.70
C PRO A 14 -15.10 -13.84 22.92
N ALA A 15 -14.45 -12.85 23.54
CA ALA A 15 -14.99 -11.53 23.84
C ALA A 15 -13.97 -10.43 23.52
N THR A 16 -14.41 -9.18 23.55
CA THR A 16 -13.60 -7.98 23.26
C THR A 16 -12.65 -7.66 24.41
N VAL A 17 -11.52 -8.37 24.45
CA VAL A 17 -10.56 -8.35 25.59
C VAL A 17 -9.12 -8.06 25.17
N LEU A 18 -8.82 -8.09 23.87
CA LEU A 18 -7.48 -7.86 23.34
C LEU A 18 -7.32 -6.38 22.99
N LEU A 19 -6.44 -5.69 23.72
CA LEU A 19 -6.18 -4.26 23.58
C LEU A 19 -5.14 -4.02 22.49
N SER A 20 -5.50 -3.17 21.51
CA SER A 20 -4.60 -2.63 20.49
C SER A 20 -4.51 -1.12 20.65
N LEU A 21 -3.29 -0.59 20.78
CA LEU A 21 -3.04 0.82 21.02
C LEU A 21 -1.88 1.32 20.15
N TYR A 22 -2.14 2.34 19.34
CA TYR A 22 -1.17 3.01 18.47
C TYR A 22 -1.09 4.48 18.85
N ILE A 23 0.14 4.95 19.06
CA ILE A 23 0.39 6.29 19.56
C ILE A 23 1.38 7.01 18.62
N PRO A 24 0.95 8.11 17.96
CA PRO A 24 1.83 8.96 17.18
C PRO A 24 2.98 9.54 18.03
N PRO A 25 4.15 9.80 17.43
CA PRO A 25 5.25 10.44 18.13
C PRO A 25 4.86 11.85 18.60
N GLY A 26 5.39 12.25 19.74
CA GLY A 26 5.12 13.56 20.35
C GLY A 26 3.82 13.65 21.14
N ARG A 27 2.94 12.65 21.11
CA ARG A 27 1.76 12.64 21.98
C ARG A 27 2.18 12.50 23.46
N PRO A 28 1.69 13.36 24.38
CA PRO A 28 2.07 13.27 25.78
C PRO A 28 1.59 11.96 26.43
N ILE A 29 2.48 11.25 27.12
CA ILE A 29 2.15 10.03 27.87
C ILE A 29 1.02 10.27 28.88
N PRO A 30 0.99 11.38 29.66
CA PRO A 30 -0.09 11.62 30.61
C PRO A 30 -1.48 11.62 29.96
N ASP A 31 -1.62 12.15 28.75
CA ASP A 31 -2.91 12.18 28.04
C ASP A 31 -3.38 10.78 27.67
N VAL A 32 -2.46 9.93 27.21
CA VAL A 32 -2.77 8.53 26.88
C VAL A 32 -3.11 7.74 28.15
N VAL A 33 -2.34 7.92 29.23
CA VAL A 33 -2.61 7.25 30.52
C VAL A 33 -3.95 7.69 31.10
N ASN A 34 -4.31 8.97 30.98
CA ASN A 34 -5.60 9.47 31.45
C ASN A 34 -6.77 8.87 30.66
N LEU A 35 -6.65 8.74 29.34
CA LEU A 35 -7.62 8.01 28.53
C LEU A 35 -7.76 6.56 28.99
N LEU A 36 -6.64 5.84 29.15
CA LEU A 36 -6.66 4.45 29.60
C LEU A 36 -7.28 4.30 31.00
N ARG A 37 -7.10 5.27 31.91
CA ARG A 37 -7.76 5.27 33.22
C ARG A 37 -9.28 5.45 33.12
N GLN A 38 -9.76 6.27 32.18
CA GLN A 38 -11.19 6.42 31.92
C GLN A 38 -11.76 5.10 31.37
N GLU A 39 -11.08 4.50 30.39
CA GLU A 39 -11.44 3.20 29.83
C GLU A 39 -11.43 2.09 30.88
N TYR A 40 -10.44 2.09 31.79
CA TYR A 40 -10.39 1.18 32.93
C TYR A 40 -11.64 1.32 33.81
N SER A 41 -12.04 2.56 34.13
CA SER A 41 -13.23 2.83 34.95
C SER A 41 -14.51 2.40 34.24
N ILE A 42 -14.61 2.59 32.92
CA ILE A 42 -15.77 2.15 32.13
C ILE A 42 -15.85 0.62 32.12
N ALA A 43 -14.72 -0.06 31.92
CA ALA A 43 -14.63 -1.50 31.85
C ALA A 43 -15.07 -2.20 33.16
N GLN A 44 -15.00 -1.54 34.32
CA GLN A 44 -15.51 -2.10 35.58
C GLN A 44 -17.01 -2.47 35.55
N ASN A 45 -17.79 -1.82 34.68
CA ASN A 45 -19.21 -2.08 34.52
C ASN A 45 -19.53 -3.32 33.64
N ILE A 46 -18.53 -3.99 33.08
CA ILE A 46 -18.72 -5.22 32.32
C ILE A 46 -19.31 -6.31 33.24
N LYS A 47 -20.48 -6.84 32.86
CA LYS A 47 -21.25 -7.80 33.67
C LYS A 47 -20.56 -9.17 33.81
N LEU A 48 -19.93 -9.64 32.74
CA LEU A 48 -19.24 -10.93 32.73
C LEU A 48 -17.90 -10.80 33.45
N LYS A 49 -17.76 -11.44 34.62
CA LYS A 49 -16.57 -11.36 35.47
C LYS A 49 -15.27 -11.65 34.71
N ARG A 50 -15.21 -12.77 33.98
CA ARG A 50 -14.00 -13.17 33.23
C ARG A 50 -13.59 -12.13 32.17
N THR A 51 -14.56 -11.63 31.40
CA THR A 51 -14.31 -10.58 30.39
C THR A 51 -13.86 -9.28 31.04
N ARG A 52 -14.52 -8.87 32.12
CA ARG A 52 -14.14 -7.67 32.87
C ARG A 52 -12.71 -7.76 33.38
N ASP A 53 -12.39 -8.84 34.08
CA ASP A 53 -11.09 -9.02 34.72
C ASP A 53 -9.96 -9.07 33.65
N ALA A 54 -10.21 -9.67 32.48
CA ALA A 54 -9.28 -9.67 31.35
C ALA A 54 -9.06 -8.27 30.75
N VAL A 55 -10.13 -7.49 30.50
CA VAL A 55 -10.03 -6.12 29.98
C VAL A 55 -9.28 -5.21 30.96
N LEU A 56 -9.62 -5.29 32.26
CA LEU A 56 -8.94 -4.52 33.29
C LEU A 56 -7.45 -4.87 33.36
N SER A 57 -7.10 -6.15 33.24
CA SER A 57 -5.70 -6.60 33.22
C SER A 57 -4.94 -6.07 32.00
N ALA A 58 -5.55 -6.09 30.80
CA ALA A 58 -4.96 -5.55 29.59
C ALA A 58 -4.70 -4.04 29.67
N ILE A 59 -5.70 -3.26 30.13
CA ILE A 59 -5.58 -1.81 30.29
C ILE A 59 -4.55 -1.47 31.38
N GLY A 60 -4.59 -2.17 32.52
CA GLY A 60 -3.63 -1.99 33.62
C GLY A 60 -2.19 -2.24 33.16
N ALA A 61 -1.94 -3.32 32.43
CA ALA A 61 -0.62 -3.61 31.89
C ALA A 61 -0.15 -2.55 30.88
N ALA A 62 -1.05 -2.01 30.04
CA ALA A 62 -0.71 -0.93 29.11
C ALA A 62 -0.29 0.34 29.87
N ILE A 63 -1.03 0.72 30.92
CA ILE A 63 -0.68 1.85 31.80
C ILE A 63 0.70 1.63 32.44
N ASP A 64 0.95 0.44 33.01
CA ASP A 64 2.22 0.11 33.66
C ASP A 64 3.40 0.16 32.71
N ARG A 65 3.21 -0.22 31.44
CA ARG A 65 4.23 -0.13 30.39
C ARG A 65 4.50 1.31 29.98
N LEU A 66 3.45 2.12 29.79
CA LEU A 66 3.56 3.53 29.42
C LEU A 66 4.23 4.37 30.51
N ASN A 67 3.98 4.10 31.78
CA ASN A 67 4.62 4.82 32.89
C ASN A 67 6.14 4.56 33.01
N LYS A 68 6.67 3.52 32.35
CA LYS A 68 8.10 3.16 32.39
C LYS A 68 8.93 3.88 31.32
N ILE A 69 8.30 4.60 30.40
CA ILE A 69 9.00 5.33 29.34
C ILE A 69 8.93 6.84 29.59
N PRO A 70 9.99 7.60 29.27
CA PRO A 70 10.02 9.04 29.53
C PRO A 70 9.22 9.85 28.50
N LYS A 71 9.18 9.41 27.24
CA LYS A 71 8.48 10.07 26.14
C LYS A 71 8.28 9.12 24.95
N ILE A 72 7.37 9.49 24.05
CA ILE A 72 7.04 8.75 22.83
C ILE A 72 7.80 9.40 21.66
N ASP A 73 8.94 8.81 21.31
CA ASP A 73 9.88 9.31 20.30
C ASP A 73 9.86 8.47 19.01
N GLY A 74 10.65 8.91 18.02
CA GLY A 74 10.89 8.18 16.78
C GLY A 74 9.62 8.04 15.96
N ASN A 75 9.23 6.81 15.68
CA ASN A 75 8.08 6.47 14.85
C ASN A 75 6.76 6.37 15.65
N GLY A 76 6.79 6.68 16.94
CA GLY A 76 5.65 6.46 17.84
C GLY A 76 5.79 5.15 18.60
N LEU A 77 4.68 4.69 19.17
CA LEU A 77 4.64 3.52 20.05
C LEU A 77 3.39 2.69 19.79
N VAL A 78 3.56 1.37 19.77
CA VAL A 78 2.47 0.40 19.64
C VAL A 78 2.46 -0.54 20.84
N LEU A 79 1.26 -0.80 21.36
CA LEU A 79 1.01 -1.74 22.44
C LEU A 79 -0.09 -2.74 22.06
N PHE A 80 0.17 -4.02 22.36
CA PHE A 80 -0.81 -5.10 22.29
C PHE A 80 -0.83 -5.85 23.60
N CYS A 81 -1.94 -5.79 24.34
CA CYS A 81 -2.04 -6.38 25.67
C CYS A 81 -3.32 -7.20 25.80
N GLY A 82 -3.22 -8.41 26.36
CA GLY A 82 -4.37 -9.29 26.50
C GLY A 82 -4.00 -10.68 26.99
N GLU A 83 -5.03 -11.46 27.29
CA GLU A 83 -4.94 -12.85 27.72
C GLU A 83 -5.43 -13.76 26.60
N ASN A 84 -4.70 -14.85 26.35
CA ASN A 84 -5.14 -15.92 25.47
C ASN A 84 -6.08 -16.84 26.25
N PHE A 85 -7.33 -16.97 25.80
CA PHE A 85 -8.35 -17.74 26.53
C PHE A 85 -8.17 -19.26 26.45
N ASP A 86 -7.39 -19.74 25.48
CA ASP A 86 -7.09 -21.17 25.31
C ASP A 86 -5.91 -21.61 26.17
N THR A 87 -4.88 -20.75 26.31
CA THR A 87 -3.65 -21.06 27.03
C THR A 87 -3.53 -20.39 28.40
N GLU A 88 -4.44 -19.46 28.73
CA GLU A 88 -4.38 -18.58 29.91
C GLU A 88 -3.10 -17.75 29.99
N ASP A 89 -2.40 -17.58 28.86
CA ASP A 89 -1.15 -16.82 28.81
C ASP A 89 -1.46 -15.33 28.63
N PHE A 90 -0.88 -14.49 29.48
CA PHE A 90 -1.01 -13.04 29.40
C PHE A 90 0.23 -12.42 28.79
N LYS A 91 0.05 -11.67 27.69
CA LYS A 91 1.13 -10.92 27.07
C LYS A 91 0.78 -9.45 26.88
N CYS A 92 1.79 -8.62 26.99
CA CYS A 92 1.70 -7.19 26.72
C CYS A 92 2.98 -6.74 26.00
N PHE A 93 2.87 -6.65 24.68
CA PHE A 93 3.92 -6.23 23.78
C PHE A 93 3.95 -4.71 23.71
N MET A 94 5.14 -4.12 23.73
CA MET A 94 5.35 -2.68 23.57
C MET A 94 6.61 -2.47 22.73
N PHE A 95 6.48 -1.79 21.60
CA PHE A 95 7.60 -1.53 20.69
C PHE A 95 7.36 -0.28 19.84
N SER A 96 8.43 0.26 19.25
CA SER A 96 8.34 1.31 18.24
C SER A 96 8.14 0.66 16.86
N PRO A 97 7.17 1.13 16.04
CA PRO A 97 6.89 0.54 14.74
C PRO A 97 7.94 0.92 13.66
N PRO A 98 7.99 0.20 12.53
CA PRO A 98 8.94 0.48 11.45
C PRO A 98 8.72 1.85 10.79
N ASP A 99 7.46 2.28 10.65
CA ASP A 99 7.08 3.58 10.13
C ASP A 99 6.34 4.42 11.16
N LYS A 100 6.31 5.73 10.93
CA LYS A 100 5.63 6.69 11.79
C LYS A 100 4.14 6.39 11.89
N VAL A 101 3.62 6.21 13.11
CA VAL A 101 2.19 6.09 13.37
C VAL A 101 1.50 7.41 13.01
N PRO A 102 0.55 7.43 12.04
CA PRO A 102 -0.06 8.67 11.59
C PRO A 102 -1.13 9.19 12.56
N LEU A 103 -1.87 8.27 13.18
CA LEU A 103 -3.06 8.57 13.96
C LEU A 103 -3.09 7.76 15.25
N PHE A 104 -3.72 8.32 16.27
CA PHE A 104 -3.95 7.60 17.52
C PHE A 104 -5.11 6.63 17.37
N PHE A 105 -4.89 5.38 17.75
CA PHE A 105 -5.90 4.33 17.73
C PHE A 105 -5.88 3.58 19.06
N TYR A 106 -7.05 3.39 19.65
CA TYR A 106 -7.26 2.55 20.82
C TYR A 106 -8.51 1.71 20.60
N ARG A 107 -8.40 0.40 20.78
CA ARG A 107 -9.54 -0.51 20.71
C ARG A 107 -9.29 -1.78 21.50
N THR A 108 -10.32 -2.27 22.18
CA THR A 108 -10.39 -3.64 22.70
C THR A 108 -11.31 -4.46 21.81
N ASP A 109 -10.80 -5.55 21.23
CA ASP A 109 -11.58 -6.41 20.34
C ASP A 109 -11.27 -7.90 20.61
N LYS A 110 -11.88 -8.79 19.82
CA LYS A 110 -11.66 -10.24 19.90
C LYS A 110 -10.31 -10.66 19.33
N GLU A 111 -9.70 -9.80 18.53
CA GLU A 111 -8.43 -10.01 17.82
C GLU A 111 -7.58 -8.74 17.97
N PHE A 112 -6.25 -8.85 17.86
CA PHE A 112 -5.40 -7.66 17.79
C PHE A 112 -5.53 -6.99 16.42
N HIS A 113 -5.64 -5.67 16.41
CA HIS A 113 -5.65 -4.86 15.20
C HIS A 113 -4.21 -4.68 14.70
N VAL A 114 -3.72 -5.60 13.89
CA VAL A 114 -2.34 -5.61 13.35
C VAL A 114 -2.23 -5.04 11.93
N GLU A 115 -3.37 -4.75 11.28
CA GLU A 115 -3.46 -4.23 9.91
C GLU A 115 -2.54 -3.02 9.70
N PHE A 116 -2.49 -2.10 10.67
CA PHE A 116 -1.66 -0.90 10.59
C PHE A 116 -0.15 -1.17 10.60
N LEU A 117 0.29 -2.35 11.04
CA LEU A 117 1.71 -2.74 11.04
C LEU A 117 2.08 -3.53 9.80
N GLU A 118 1.12 -4.19 9.17
CA GLU A 118 1.36 -4.99 7.97
C GLU A 118 1.87 -4.09 6.84
N ASP A 119 1.15 -3.00 6.59
CA ASP A 119 1.54 -1.93 5.66
C ASP A 119 2.96 -1.39 5.93
N MET A 120 3.38 -1.35 7.20
CA MET A 120 4.68 -0.80 7.61
C MET A 120 5.84 -1.80 7.47
N VAL A 121 5.53 -3.09 7.50
CA VAL A 121 6.50 -4.19 7.59
C VAL A 121 6.73 -4.85 6.24
N GLU A 122 5.81 -4.68 5.31
CA GLU A 122 6.15 -4.91 3.92
C GLU A 122 7.22 -3.91 3.51
N ASP A 123 8.43 -4.41 3.24
CA ASP A 123 9.44 -3.71 2.45
C ASP A 123 8.91 -3.55 1.01
N THR A 124 7.78 -2.87 0.85
CA THR A 124 7.25 -2.52 -0.45
C THR A 124 8.19 -1.49 -1.01
N VAL A 125 8.97 -1.96 -1.98
CA VAL A 125 9.65 -1.11 -2.94
C VAL A 125 8.64 -0.10 -3.46
N VAL A 126 8.93 1.19 -3.26
CA VAL A 126 8.07 2.26 -3.75
C VAL A 126 8.68 2.88 -4.99
N TYR A 127 7.85 3.04 -6.03
CA TYR A 127 8.16 3.91 -7.15
C TYR A 127 7.26 5.13 -7.12
N GLY A 128 7.84 6.31 -7.35
CA GLY A 128 7.07 7.53 -7.56
C GLY A 128 6.60 7.60 -9.00
N LEU A 129 5.41 8.12 -9.22
CA LEU A 129 4.82 8.28 -10.54
C LEU A 129 4.38 9.74 -10.70
N ILE A 130 4.77 10.38 -11.80
CA ILE A 130 4.42 11.77 -12.07
C ILE A 130 4.00 11.88 -13.52
N ILE A 131 2.74 12.28 -13.76
CA ILE A 131 2.27 12.73 -15.07
C ILE A 131 2.22 14.25 -15.01
N VAL A 132 2.85 14.92 -15.97
CA VAL A 132 2.87 16.38 -16.06
C VAL A 132 2.45 16.82 -17.45
N GLU A 133 1.47 17.71 -17.47
CA GLU A 133 0.99 18.41 -18.65
C GLU A 133 1.22 19.92 -18.55
N ARG A 134 0.63 20.66 -19.50
CA ARG A 134 0.72 22.11 -19.54
C ARG A 134 0.00 22.76 -18.36
N ASP A 135 -1.16 22.23 -18.01
CA ASP A 135 -2.08 22.76 -17.01
C ASP A 135 -2.69 21.68 -16.11
N GLU A 136 -2.26 20.42 -16.22
CA GLU A 136 -2.69 19.34 -15.34
C GLU A 136 -1.48 18.49 -14.89
N ALA A 137 -1.57 17.88 -13.72
CA ALA A 137 -0.57 16.93 -13.26
C ALA A 137 -1.18 15.90 -12.30
N THR A 138 -0.66 14.67 -12.36
CA THR A 138 -1.03 13.57 -11.46
C THR A 138 0.21 13.07 -10.74
N ILE A 139 0.15 13.02 -9.41
CA ILE A 139 1.22 12.49 -8.56
C ILE A 139 0.71 11.21 -7.90
N GLY A 140 1.45 10.11 -8.07
CA GLY A 140 1.10 8.82 -7.49
C GLY A 140 2.30 8.04 -6.96
N LEU A 141 1.99 6.94 -6.28
CA LEU A 141 2.96 5.94 -5.82
C LEU A 141 2.55 4.56 -6.31
N LEU A 142 3.55 3.76 -6.67
CA LEU A 142 3.41 2.32 -6.87
C LEU A 142 4.04 1.60 -5.68
N LYS A 143 3.23 0.88 -4.89
CA LYS A 143 3.65 0.08 -3.74
C LYS A 143 3.27 -1.38 -3.99
N GLY A 144 4.24 -2.25 -4.28
CA GLY A 144 3.95 -3.64 -4.65
C GLY A 144 3.06 -3.72 -5.91
N THR A 145 1.82 -4.16 -5.78
CA THR A 145 0.79 -4.21 -6.84
C THR A 145 -0.20 -3.04 -6.80
N ARG A 146 -0.07 -2.12 -5.83
CA ARG A 146 -1.04 -1.06 -5.62
C ARG A 146 -0.57 0.28 -6.17
N ILE A 147 -1.44 0.93 -6.94
CA ILE A 147 -1.30 2.33 -7.34
C ILE A 147 -2.09 3.18 -6.34
N GLU A 148 -1.44 4.20 -5.79
CA GLU A 148 -2.04 5.18 -4.89
C GLU A 148 -1.88 6.57 -5.49
N ILE A 149 -2.99 7.23 -5.83
CA ILE A 149 -2.99 8.62 -6.26
C ILE A 149 -2.87 9.50 -5.02
N LEU A 150 -1.85 10.36 -4.99
CA LEU A 150 -1.61 11.28 -3.89
C LEU A 150 -2.28 12.63 -4.11
N GLU A 151 -2.19 13.16 -5.33
CA GLU A 151 -2.79 14.43 -5.71
C GLU A 151 -2.96 14.52 -7.23
N GLU A 152 -4.10 15.06 -7.66
CA GLU A 152 -4.35 15.52 -9.02
C GLU A 152 -4.45 17.04 -8.95
N ILE A 153 -3.68 17.73 -9.79
CA ILE A 153 -3.53 19.18 -9.78
C ILE A 153 -4.05 19.69 -11.11
N GLU A 154 -5.07 20.54 -11.03
CA GLU A 154 -5.59 21.29 -12.17
C GLU A 154 -5.17 22.75 -12.06
N GLY A 155 -4.54 23.25 -13.11
CA GLY A 155 -4.15 24.62 -13.31
C GLY A 155 -4.89 25.25 -14.49
N PHE A 156 -4.52 26.48 -14.81
CA PHE A 156 -5.02 27.15 -16.01
C PHE A 156 -3.86 27.81 -16.73
N VAL A 157 -3.44 27.25 -17.86
CA VAL A 157 -2.37 27.80 -18.68
C VAL A 157 -2.86 28.01 -20.11
N PRO A 158 -3.22 29.25 -20.49
CA PRO A 158 -3.77 29.54 -21.81
C PRO A 158 -2.88 29.01 -22.95
N GLY A 159 -3.51 28.50 -24.00
CA GLY A 159 -2.81 28.15 -25.23
C GLY A 159 -2.21 29.39 -25.91
N LYS A 160 -1.10 29.22 -26.64
CA LYS A 160 -0.52 30.32 -27.43
C LYS A 160 -1.48 30.69 -28.57
N HIS A 161 -1.79 31.97 -28.70
CA HIS A 161 -2.66 32.46 -29.78
C HIS A 161 -1.84 32.86 -31.01
N MET A 162 -2.30 32.47 -32.20
CA MET A 162 -1.65 32.83 -33.46
C MET A 162 -2.04 34.23 -33.99
N MET A 163 -2.95 34.94 -33.33
CA MET A 163 -3.37 36.26 -33.78
C MET A 163 -2.31 37.31 -33.42
N GLY A 164 -1.70 37.90 -34.46
CA GLY A 164 -0.64 38.89 -34.32
C GLY A 164 -1.10 40.24 -33.75
N GLY A 165 -0.17 40.98 -33.14
CA GLY A 165 -0.44 42.33 -32.62
C GLY A 165 0.69 42.90 -31.77
N GLN A 166 0.62 44.19 -31.43
CA GLN A 166 1.64 44.87 -30.62
C GLN A 166 1.76 44.30 -29.19
N SER A 167 0.69 43.72 -28.66
CA SER A 167 0.65 43.09 -27.33
C SER A 167 1.03 41.60 -27.33
N GLN A 168 1.23 40.96 -28.49
CA GLN A 168 1.43 39.50 -28.59
C GLN A 168 2.60 39.02 -27.73
N ARG A 169 3.77 39.66 -27.85
CA ARG A 169 4.96 39.32 -27.04
C ARG A 169 4.74 39.44 -25.54
N ARG A 170 3.87 40.35 -25.11
CA ARG A 170 3.53 40.51 -23.68
C ARG A 170 2.64 39.37 -23.23
N ILE A 171 1.65 38.99 -24.03
CA ILE A 171 0.73 37.89 -23.74
C ILE A 171 1.51 36.56 -23.69
N ASP A 172 2.38 36.30 -24.66
CA ASP A 172 3.22 35.10 -24.68
C ASP A 172 4.08 34.96 -23.42
N ARG A 173 4.68 36.06 -22.94
CA ARG A 173 5.44 36.06 -21.68
C ARG A 173 4.57 35.74 -20.46
N ILE A 174 3.37 36.29 -20.39
CA ILE A 174 2.44 36.00 -19.29
C ILE A 174 2.06 34.52 -19.32
N ILE A 175 1.81 33.96 -20.51
CA ILE A 175 1.51 32.54 -20.69
C ILE A 175 2.68 31.66 -20.24
N ASP A 176 3.91 32.00 -20.66
CA ASP A 176 5.11 31.26 -20.28
C ASP A 176 5.39 31.36 -18.77
N GLU A 177 5.12 32.52 -18.14
CA GLU A 177 5.20 32.71 -16.68
C GLU A 177 4.15 31.88 -15.93
N MET A 178 2.90 31.84 -16.41
CA MET A 178 1.85 30.99 -15.85
C MET A 178 2.22 29.51 -15.94
N TYR A 179 2.77 29.09 -17.08
CA TYR A 179 3.26 27.73 -17.28
C TYR A 179 4.39 27.36 -16.30
N HIS A 180 5.39 28.23 -16.16
CA HIS A 180 6.50 28.01 -15.23
C HIS A 180 6.03 27.96 -13.78
N ASN A 181 5.09 28.83 -13.39
CA ASN A 181 4.52 28.83 -12.05
C ASN A 181 3.74 27.54 -11.76
N PHE A 182 2.98 27.04 -12.74
CA PHE A 182 2.29 25.75 -12.62
C PHE A 182 3.27 24.60 -12.40
N LEU A 183 4.30 24.47 -13.24
CA LEU A 183 5.32 23.43 -13.07
C LEU A 183 6.05 23.54 -11.73
N LYS A 184 6.30 24.76 -11.25
CA LYS A 184 6.91 24.99 -9.95
C LYS A 184 6.02 24.50 -8.80
N GLU A 185 4.72 24.79 -8.86
CA GLU A 185 3.74 24.30 -7.88
C GLU A 185 3.71 22.77 -7.84
N VAL A 186 3.68 22.11 -9.00
CA VAL A 186 3.78 20.65 -9.12
C VAL A 186 5.07 20.14 -8.48
N GLY A 187 6.20 20.81 -8.76
CA GLY A 187 7.50 20.47 -8.16
C GLY A 187 7.51 20.55 -6.63
N GLU A 188 6.88 21.58 -6.06
CA GLU A 188 6.74 21.73 -4.60
C GLU A 188 5.90 20.61 -3.98
N LYS A 189 4.82 20.18 -4.65
CA LYS A 189 4.02 19.03 -4.21
C LYS A 189 4.78 17.72 -4.31
N VAL A 190 5.46 17.47 -5.42
CA VAL A 190 6.34 16.29 -5.60
C VAL A 190 7.40 16.24 -4.50
N ASN A 191 8.03 17.37 -4.17
CA ASN A 191 8.97 17.47 -3.06
C ASN A 191 8.33 17.06 -1.73
N ALA A 192 7.15 17.59 -1.40
CA ALA A 192 6.46 17.29 -0.16
C ALA A 192 6.08 15.80 -0.03
N TYR A 193 5.58 15.19 -1.11
CA TYR A 193 5.11 13.81 -1.10
C TYR A 193 6.21 12.77 -1.17
N PHE A 194 7.25 12.98 -1.99
CA PHE A 194 8.25 11.94 -2.23
C PHE A 194 9.41 11.98 -1.25
N MET A 195 9.71 13.14 -0.65
CA MET A 195 10.83 13.28 0.28
C MET A 195 10.79 12.32 1.49
N PRO A 196 9.63 12.05 2.12
CA PRO A 196 9.55 11.06 3.20
C PRO A 196 10.00 9.65 2.76
N PHE A 197 9.63 9.21 1.56
CA PHE A 197 9.99 7.89 1.03
C PHE A 197 11.46 7.81 0.62
N ILE A 198 12.04 8.92 0.17
CA ILE A 198 13.47 9.01 -0.15
C ILE A 198 14.31 9.00 1.12
N GLN A 199 13.92 9.78 2.14
CA GLN A 199 14.63 9.84 3.42
C GLN A 199 14.61 8.50 4.17
N THR A 200 13.53 7.74 4.04
CA THR A 200 13.41 6.39 4.62
C THR A 200 14.07 5.31 3.76
N GLY A 201 14.59 5.66 2.58
CA GLY A 201 15.26 4.72 1.67
C GLY A 201 14.30 3.74 0.96
N LYS A 202 12.99 4.00 1.00
CA LYS A 202 11.95 3.15 0.40
C LYS A 202 11.74 3.44 -1.09
N MET A 203 12.03 4.67 -1.53
CA MET A 203 11.90 5.09 -2.93
C MET A 203 13.03 4.51 -3.79
N LYS A 204 12.71 3.59 -4.72
CA LYS A 204 13.70 3.00 -5.64
C LYS A 204 13.91 3.80 -6.91
N GLY A 205 12.88 4.50 -7.37
CA GLY A 205 12.94 5.27 -8.59
C GLY A 205 11.64 6.03 -8.82
N ILE A 206 11.69 6.99 -9.73
CA ILE A 206 10.54 7.81 -10.09
C ILE A 206 10.35 7.73 -11.60
N LEU A 207 9.13 7.44 -12.02
CA LEU A 207 8.72 7.56 -13.41
C LEU A 207 8.13 8.95 -13.63
N LEU A 208 8.60 9.61 -14.67
CA LEU A 208 8.09 10.90 -15.11
C LEU A 208 7.58 10.77 -16.54
N GLY A 209 6.33 11.15 -16.74
CA GLY A 209 5.70 11.13 -18.04
C GLY A 209 4.70 12.25 -18.24
N GLY A 210 4.04 12.20 -19.39
CA GLY A 210 3.04 13.18 -19.82
C GLY A 210 3.09 13.40 -21.34
N PRO A 211 2.00 13.93 -21.93
CA PRO A 211 1.95 14.22 -23.35
C PRO A 211 2.81 15.45 -23.69
N GLY A 212 3.37 15.43 -24.90
CA GLY A 212 4.14 16.55 -25.43
C GLY A 212 5.44 16.84 -24.65
N TYR A 213 5.80 18.12 -24.54
CA TYR A 213 7.12 18.54 -24.05
C TYR A 213 7.18 18.89 -22.55
N ALA A 214 6.05 18.81 -21.85
CA ALA A 214 5.97 19.33 -20.48
C ALA A 214 6.81 18.52 -19.48
N LYS A 215 6.88 17.21 -19.67
CA LYS A 215 7.74 16.32 -18.88
C LYS A 215 9.23 16.63 -19.07
N GLU A 216 9.65 16.97 -20.29
CA GLU A 216 11.04 17.34 -20.59
C GLU A 216 11.40 18.68 -19.94
N ASP A 217 10.51 19.66 -20.01
CA ASP A 217 10.70 20.97 -19.38
C ASP A 217 10.72 20.83 -17.86
N PHE A 218 9.81 20.03 -17.29
CA PHE A 218 9.79 19.72 -15.86
C PHE A 218 11.06 19.01 -15.38
N TYR A 219 11.60 18.10 -16.20
CA TYR A 219 12.85 17.37 -15.89
C TYR A 219 14.09 18.25 -16.00
N LYS A 220 14.18 19.10 -17.03
CA LYS A 220 15.37 19.92 -17.30
C LYS A 220 15.55 21.01 -16.25
N GLU A 221 14.47 21.72 -15.95
CA GLU A 221 14.46 22.83 -15.00
C GLU A 221 14.60 22.33 -13.55
N ASP A 222 14.86 23.24 -12.61
CA ASP A 222 15.10 22.92 -11.20
C ASP A 222 13.85 23.15 -10.33
N TYR A 223 12.72 22.53 -10.71
CA TYR A 223 11.48 22.58 -9.92
C TYR A 223 11.47 21.62 -8.73
N VAL A 224 12.23 20.52 -8.81
CA VAL A 224 12.28 19.46 -7.79
C VAL A 224 13.65 19.37 -7.12
N ASP A 225 13.67 18.89 -5.88
CA ASP A 225 14.89 18.64 -5.11
C ASP A 225 15.84 17.70 -5.86
N TYR A 226 17.14 17.96 -5.81
CA TYR A 226 18.16 17.19 -6.52
C TYR A 226 18.11 15.68 -6.21
N ARG A 227 17.68 15.29 -5.01
CA ARG A 227 17.53 13.88 -4.62
C ARG A 227 16.41 13.19 -5.37
N ILE A 228 15.32 13.90 -5.65
CA ILE A 228 14.20 13.44 -6.48
C ILE A 228 14.67 13.35 -7.92
N LYS A 229 15.29 14.42 -8.44
CA LYS A 229 15.81 14.48 -9.82
C LYS A 229 16.76 13.32 -10.15
N ASN A 230 17.63 12.95 -9.21
CA ASN A 230 18.57 11.82 -9.35
C ASN A 230 17.90 10.43 -9.36
N LEU A 231 16.67 10.32 -8.85
CA LEU A 231 15.91 9.06 -8.83
C LEU A 231 14.94 8.94 -10.02
N ILE A 232 14.80 9.98 -10.84
CA ILE A 232 13.98 9.91 -12.05
C ILE A 232 14.64 8.96 -13.05
N LEU A 233 13.92 7.91 -13.41
CA LEU A 233 14.34 6.90 -14.36
C LEU A 233 14.17 7.42 -15.79
N GLN A 234 15.10 7.05 -16.65
CA GLN A 234 15.11 7.41 -18.08
C GLN A 234 14.89 6.15 -18.94
N PRO A 235 14.21 6.25 -20.09
CA PRO A 235 13.66 7.48 -20.69
C PRO A 235 12.39 8.01 -20.02
N LEU A 236 12.10 9.30 -20.21
CA LEU A 236 10.79 9.87 -19.87
C LEU A 236 9.69 9.22 -20.72
N ILE A 237 8.49 9.11 -20.16
CA ILE A 237 7.44 8.27 -20.73
C ILE A 237 6.34 9.13 -21.34
N ASP A 238 6.05 8.91 -22.62
CA ASP A 238 4.84 9.45 -23.23
C ASP A 238 3.61 8.69 -22.70
N VAL A 239 2.67 9.42 -22.10
CA VAL A 239 1.33 8.94 -21.74
C VAL A 239 0.31 9.97 -22.17
N SER A 240 -0.91 9.53 -22.44
CA SER A 240 -1.93 10.41 -23.06
C SER A 240 -2.98 10.89 -22.07
N ASP A 241 -3.16 10.16 -20.97
CA ASP A 241 -4.21 10.39 -19.99
C ASP A 241 -3.62 10.78 -18.63
N GLN A 242 -4.42 11.48 -17.81
CA GLN A 242 -4.14 11.77 -16.40
C GLN A 242 -4.74 10.68 -15.48
N GLY A 243 -4.54 10.87 -14.17
CA GLY A 243 -5.16 10.05 -13.14
C GLY A 243 -4.73 8.59 -13.19
N GLU A 244 -5.60 7.71 -12.67
CA GLU A 244 -5.27 6.30 -12.51
C GLU A 244 -4.96 5.60 -13.85
N VAL A 245 -5.72 5.93 -14.89
CA VAL A 245 -5.58 5.35 -16.23
C VAL A 245 -4.22 5.69 -16.82
N GLY A 246 -3.83 6.97 -16.76
CA GLY A 246 -2.51 7.42 -17.21
C GLY A 246 -1.37 6.78 -16.42
N LEU A 247 -1.51 6.64 -15.10
CA LEU A 247 -0.47 6.04 -14.26
C LEU A 247 -0.26 4.56 -14.59
N ARG A 248 -1.36 3.83 -14.86
CA ARG A 248 -1.28 2.44 -15.33
C ARG A 248 -0.60 2.33 -16.68
N GLU A 249 -1.01 3.16 -17.64
CA GLU A 249 -0.35 3.23 -18.96
C GLU A 249 1.15 3.46 -18.82
N MET A 250 1.55 4.40 -17.94
CA MET A 250 2.94 4.71 -17.66
C MET A 250 3.71 3.49 -17.15
N ILE A 251 3.16 2.78 -16.15
CA ILE A 251 3.80 1.60 -15.56
C ILE A 251 3.99 0.51 -16.61
N MET A 252 2.99 0.26 -17.44
CA MET A 252 3.06 -0.75 -18.50
C MET A 252 4.11 -0.41 -19.55
N ARG A 253 4.25 0.88 -19.92
CA ARG A 253 5.31 1.34 -20.83
C ARG A 253 6.70 1.33 -20.19
N ALA A 254 6.76 1.44 -18.86
CA ALA A 254 8.01 1.46 -18.08
C ALA A 254 8.52 0.07 -17.67
N GLU A 255 7.95 -1.01 -18.18
CA GLU A 255 8.29 -2.38 -17.75
C GLU A 255 9.81 -2.63 -17.68
N ASP A 256 10.54 -2.23 -18.72
CA ASP A 256 11.99 -2.45 -18.80
C ASP A 256 12.77 -1.69 -17.72
N LEU A 257 12.21 -0.58 -17.23
CA LEU A 257 12.75 0.23 -16.14
C LEU A 257 12.39 -0.36 -14.77
N LEU A 258 11.22 -0.98 -14.67
CA LEU A 258 10.66 -1.59 -13.45
C LEU A 258 11.03 -3.07 -13.33
N LYS A 259 12.33 -3.39 -13.39
CA LYS A 259 12.84 -4.77 -13.35
C LYS A 259 12.28 -5.55 -12.14
N ASN A 260 11.57 -6.64 -12.41
CA ASN A 260 10.95 -7.55 -11.44
C ASN A 260 9.92 -6.86 -10.53
N GLN A 261 9.15 -5.90 -11.06
CA GLN A 261 8.07 -5.31 -10.30
C GLN A 261 6.82 -6.19 -10.33
N GLN A 262 6.28 -6.50 -9.14
CA GLN A 262 5.14 -7.39 -8.94
C GLN A 262 3.90 -6.96 -9.74
N TYR A 263 3.59 -5.67 -9.80
CA TYR A 263 2.46 -5.18 -10.60
C TYR A 263 2.53 -5.61 -12.07
N VAL A 264 3.69 -5.44 -12.70
CA VAL A 264 3.88 -5.78 -14.13
C VAL A 264 3.81 -7.30 -14.34
N GLU A 265 4.38 -8.08 -13.43
CA GLU A 265 4.30 -9.54 -13.47
C GLU A 265 2.85 -10.04 -13.35
N VAL A 266 2.06 -9.41 -12.46
CA VAL A 266 0.65 -9.73 -12.24
C VAL A 266 -0.21 -9.41 -13.46
N GLU A 267 -0.08 -8.20 -14.02
CA GLU A 267 -0.83 -7.78 -15.20
C GLU A 267 -0.57 -8.72 -16.38
N LYS A 268 0.70 -9.02 -16.66
CA LYS A 268 1.07 -9.98 -17.71
C LYS A 268 0.50 -11.36 -17.49
N LEU A 269 0.59 -11.87 -16.27
CA LEU A 269 0.02 -13.17 -15.93
C LEU A 269 -1.49 -13.19 -16.16
N LEU A 270 -2.20 -12.12 -15.79
CA LEU A 270 -3.65 -12.01 -16.00
C LEU A 270 -4.01 -11.89 -17.48
N GLU A 271 -3.24 -11.16 -18.29
CA GLU A 271 -3.39 -11.12 -19.75
C GLU A 271 -3.17 -12.50 -20.38
N GLU A 272 -2.11 -13.22 -19.99
CA GLU A 272 -1.83 -14.59 -20.45
C GLU A 272 -2.98 -15.54 -20.07
N LEU A 273 -3.49 -15.45 -18.84
CA LEU A 273 -4.61 -16.27 -18.39
C LEU A 273 -5.89 -15.98 -19.20
N LYS A 274 -6.20 -14.71 -19.47
CA LYS A 274 -7.33 -14.33 -20.35
C LYS A 274 -7.14 -14.89 -21.77
N TYR A 275 -5.92 -14.83 -22.31
CA TYR A 275 -5.59 -15.39 -23.62
C TYR A 275 -5.81 -16.91 -23.66
N HIS A 276 -5.30 -17.65 -22.67
CA HIS A 276 -5.48 -19.10 -22.58
C HIS A 276 -6.95 -19.50 -22.38
N LEU A 277 -7.70 -18.72 -21.60
CA LEU A 277 -9.14 -18.91 -21.46
C LEU A 277 -9.89 -18.71 -22.79
N ALA A 278 -9.55 -17.66 -23.54
CA ALA A 278 -10.19 -17.38 -24.83
C ALA A 278 -9.84 -18.42 -25.91
N LYS A 279 -8.63 -18.98 -25.86
CA LYS A 279 -8.14 -19.99 -26.80
C LYS A 279 -8.59 -21.41 -26.45
N ASP A 280 -9.01 -21.64 -25.21
CA ASP A 280 -9.40 -22.95 -24.68
C ASP A 280 -8.33 -24.03 -24.90
N ASP A 281 -7.05 -23.67 -24.66
CA ASP A 281 -5.91 -24.57 -24.89
C ASP A 281 -5.56 -25.45 -23.67
N GLY A 282 -6.29 -25.30 -22.56
CA GLY A 282 -6.15 -26.11 -21.36
C GLY A 282 -4.94 -25.75 -20.48
N LEU A 283 -4.35 -24.57 -20.68
CA LEU A 283 -3.23 -24.05 -19.86
C LEU A 283 -3.67 -23.17 -18.69
N ILE A 284 -4.97 -22.92 -18.56
CA ILE A 284 -5.59 -22.26 -17.42
C ILE A 284 -6.18 -23.27 -16.45
N ILE A 285 -6.03 -23.03 -15.15
CA ILE A 285 -6.65 -23.80 -14.09
C ILE A 285 -7.32 -22.87 -13.08
N TYR A 286 -8.46 -23.27 -12.54
CA TYR A 286 -9.22 -22.51 -11.56
C TYR A 286 -9.92 -23.46 -10.60
N GLY A 287 -10.26 -22.95 -9.42
CA GLY A 287 -10.86 -23.72 -8.34
C GLY A 287 -9.81 -24.29 -7.37
N LYS A 288 -10.08 -24.14 -6.07
CA LYS A 288 -9.13 -24.46 -5.00
C LYS A 288 -8.66 -25.92 -5.03
N GLU A 289 -9.58 -26.86 -5.24
CA GLU A 289 -9.25 -28.30 -5.25
C GLU A 289 -8.46 -28.71 -6.49
N GLN A 290 -8.82 -28.17 -7.66
CA GLN A 290 -8.17 -28.45 -8.93
C GLN A 290 -6.73 -27.95 -8.91
N ILE A 291 -6.54 -26.72 -8.44
CA ILE A 291 -5.21 -26.12 -8.27
C ILE A 291 -4.39 -26.96 -7.29
N LYS A 292 -4.95 -27.36 -6.15
CA LYS A 292 -4.24 -28.22 -5.19
C LYS A 292 -3.73 -29.52 -5.82
N LYS A 293 -4.58 -30.24 -6.57
CA LYS A 293 -4.18 -31.46 -7.29
C LYS A 293 -3.10 -31.19 -8.34
N ALA A 294 -3.22 -30.09 -9.08
CA ALA A 294 -2.23 -29.71 -10.08
C ALA A 294 -0.88 -29.31 -9.45
N MET A 295 -0.89 -28.71 -8.26
CA MET A 295 0.31 -28.38 -7.49
C MET A 295 1.03 -29.65 -7.03
N GLU A 296 0.30 -30.65 -6.54
CA GLU A 296 0.86 -31.97 -6.18
C GLU A 296 1.55 -32.66 -7.37
N MET A 297 1.06 -32.42 -8.59
CA MET A 297 1.66 -32.92 -9.84
C MET A 297 2.80 -32.05 -10.37
N GLY A 298 3.10 -30.92 -9.73
CA GLY A 298 4.09 -29.95 -10.21
C GLY A 298 3.72 -29.29 -11.54
N ALA A 299 2.44 -29.28 -11.90
CA ALA A 299 1.93 -28.76 -13.16
C ALA A 299 1.69 -27.24 -13.14
N VAL A 300 1.64 -26.62 -11.97
CA VAL A 300 1.34 -25.19 -11.81
C VAL A 300 2.61 -24.34 -11.96
N GLU A 301 2.53 -23.30 -12.78
CA GLU A 301 3.60 -22.31 -12.96
C GLU A 301 3.45 -21.15 -11.99
N ALA A 302 2.28 -20.51 -12.02
CA ALA A 302 1.95 -19.35 -11.20
C ALA A 302 0.45 -19.32 -10.87
N ILE A 303 0.09 -18.70 -9.75
CA ILE A 303 -1.29 -18.48 -9.33
C ILE A 303 -1.51 -17.02 -8.93
N VAL A 304 -2.72 -16.54 -9.20
CA VAL A 304 -3.23 -15.25 -8.73
C VAL A 304 -4.38 -15.52 -7.77
N ILE A 305 -4.29 -14.96 -6.57
CA ILE A 305 -5.26 -15.10 -5.49
C ILE A 305 -5.81 -13.71 -5.16
N HIS A 306 -7.13 -13.59 -5.09
CA HIS A 306 -7.78 -12.37 -4.60
C HIS A 306 -7.63 -12.27 -3.08
N GLU A 307 -7.24 -11.10 -2.57
CA GLU A 307 -7.13 -10.81 -1.15
C GLU A 307 -8.54 -10.66 -0.54
N ASP A 308 -9.10 -11.79 -0.07
CA ASP A 308 -10.33 -11.80 0.71
C ASP A 308 -10.05 -12.31 2.13
N SER A 309 -10.01 -11.36 3.06
CA SER A 309 -9.80 -11.58 4.51
C SER A 309 -10.77 -12.59 5.17
N SER A 310 -11.88 -12.93 4.50
CA SER A 310 -12.87 -13.88 5.02
C SER A 310 -12.56 -15.35 4.65
N ASP A 311 -11.71 -15.59 3.66
CA ASP A 311 -11.47 -16.93 3.09
C ASP A 311 -10.12 -17.52 3.53
N LYS A 312 -10.13 -18.13 4.72
CA LYS A 312 -8.97 -18.82 5.31
C LYS A 312 -8.44 -19.99 4.46
N GLU A 313 -9.20 -20.49 3.49
CA GLU A 313 -8.71 -21.55 2.60
C GLU A 313 -7.80 -20.98 1.51
N LEU A 314 -8.07 -19.77 1.02
CA LEU A 314 -7.20 -19.09 0.06
C LEU A 314 -5.84 -18.75 0.68
N GLU A 315 -5.82 -18.29 1.93
CA GLU A 315 -4.56 -18.06 2.66
C GLU A 315 -3.72 -19.33 2.81
N LYS A 316 -4.37 -20.47 3.12
CA LYS A 316 -3.69 -21.77 3.20
C LYS A 316 -3.19 -22.22 1.84
N LEU A 317 -4.00 -22.04 0.79
CA LEU A 317 -3.62 -22.41 -0.57
C LEU A 317 -2.40 -21.61 -1.05
N ALA A 318 -2.33 -20.32 -0.73
CA ALA A 318 -1.18 -19.47 -0.99
C ALA A 318 0.10 -20.03 -0.33
N GLN A 319 0.01 -20.36 0.97
CA GLN A 319 1.14 -20.93 1.72
C GLN A 319 1.57 -22.29 1.17
N ASP A 320 0.61 -23.16 0.82
CA ASP A 320 0.90 -24.45 0.21
C ASP A 320 1.61 -24.25 -1.14
N ALA A 321 1.11 -23.36 -1.99
CA ALA A 321 1.69 -23.06 -3.30
C ALA A 321 3.14 -22.57 -3.22
N GLU A 322 3.45 -21.68 -2.26
CA GLU A 322 4.83 -21.25 -2.00
C GLU A 322 5.74 -22.44 -1.64
N ASN A 323 5.26 -23.39 -0.82
CA ASN A 323 6.02 -24.59 -0.46
C ASN A 323 6.31 -25.50 -1.66
N TYR A 324 5.42 -25.55 -2.65
CA TYR A 324 5.61 -26.28 -3.90
C TYR A 324 6.47 -25.51 -4.94
N GLY A 325 6.96 -24.32 -4.60
CA GLY A 325 7.77 -23.49 -5.50
C GLY A 325 6.96 -22.88 -6.65
N VAL A 326 5.65 -22.73 -6.47
CA VAL A 326 4.77 -22.03 -7.39
C VAL A 326 4.89 -20.52 -7.14
N LYS A 327 4.89 -19.70 -8.20
CA LYS A 327 4.82 -18.24 -8.04
C LYS A 327 3.43 -17.83 -7.58
N VAL A 328 3.32 -17.21 -6.42
CA VAL A 328 2.04 -16.76 -5.85
C VAL A 328 1.96 -15.25 -5.90
N PHE A 329 0.88 -14.75 -6.48
CA PHE A 329 0.54 -13.33 -6.47
C PHE A 329 -0.78 -13.13 -5.73
N VAL A 330 -0.76 -12.28 -4.71
CA VAL A 330 -1.95 -11.87 -3.98
C VAL A 330 -2.34 -10.49 -4.48
N VAL A 331 -3.59 -10.31 -4.89
CA VAL A 331 -4.10 -9.06 -5.48
C VAL A 331 -5.37 -8.64 -4.76
N GLY A 332 -5.46 -7.39 -4.33
CA GLY A 332 -6.69 -6.83 -3.77
C GLY A 332 -7.55 -6.14 -4.83
N ASP A 333 -8.62 -5.48 -4.38
CA ASP A 333 -9.57 -4.75 -5.24
C ASP A 333 -8.94 -3.53 -5.93
N GLU A 334 -7.71 -3.14 -5.58
CA GLU A 334 -6.93 -2.09 -6.25
C GLU A 334 -6.45 -2.47 -7.65
N VAL A 335 -6.34 -3.75 -7.97
CA VAL A 335 -6.07 -4.23 -9.32
C VAL A 335 -7.42 -4.46 -10.02
N PRO A 336 -7.77 -3.77 -11.11
CA PRO A 336 -9.09 -3.91 -11.76
C PRO A 336 -9.43 -5.35 -12.12
N GLU A 337 -8.42 -6.08 -12.59
CA GLU A 337 -8.50 -7.46 -13.01
C GLU A 337 -8.71 -8.41 -11.83
N ALA A 338 -8.46 -7.98 -10.59
CA ALA A 338 -8.76 -8.76 -9.41
C ALA A 338 -10.26 -9.02 -9.25
N GLU A 339 -11.12 -8.08 -9.69
CA GLU A 339 -12.57 -8.32 -9.73
C GLU A 339 -12.93 -9.49 -10.65
N TRP A 340 -12.23 -9.62 -11.79
CA TRP A 340 -12.44 -10.73 -12.72
C TRP A 340 -12.02 -12.07 -12.06
N VAL A 341 -10.89 -12.09 -11.36
CA VAL A 341 -10.45 -13.27 -10.60
C VAL A 341 -11.49 -13.65 -9.53
N LYS A 342 -11.98 -12.67 -8.77
CA LYS A 342 -12.98 -12.86 -7.72
C LYS A 342 -14.30 -13.39 -8.27
N LYS A 343 -14.89 -12.68 -9.24
CA LYS A 343 -16.24 -12.96 -9.77
C LYS A 343 -16.28 -14.21 -10.63
N THR A 344 -15.26 -14.47 -11.43
CA THR A 344 -15.27 -15.58 -12.41
C THR A 344 -14.70 -16.87 -11.84
N PHE A 345 -13.67 -16.80 -10.99
CA PHE A 345 -12.95 -17.99 -10.50
C PHE A 345 -13.03 -18.19 -8.99
N ASN A 346 -13.95 -17.47 -8.32
CA ASN A 346 -14.14 -17.56 -6.87
C ASN A 346 -12.83 -17.29 -6.10
N GLY A 347 -12.07 -16.29 -6.57
CA GLY A 347 -10.89 -15.75 -5.89
C GLY A 347 -9.56 -16.44 -6.19
N VAL A 348 -9.50 -17.46 -7.06
CA VAL A 348 -8.21 -18.06 -7.45
C VAL A 348 -8.17 -18.58 -8.88
N VAL A 349 -7.10 -18.23 -9.59
CA VAL A 349 -6.79 -18.70 -10.95
C VAL A 349 -5.30 -18.99 -11.07
N GLY A 350 -4.93 -19.95 -11.93
CA GLY A 350 -3.55 -20.36 -12.13
C GLY A 350 -3.22 -20.69 -13.57
N LYS A 351 -1.93 -20.55 -13.89
CA LYS A 351 -1.32 -20.95 -15.16
C LYS A 351 -0.62 -22.28 -15.00
N LEU A 352 -0.83 -23.18 -15.93
CA LEU A 352 -0.17 -24.49 -15.97
C LEU A 352 1.08 -24.44 -16.86
N ARG A 353 2.12 -25.17 -16.47
CA ARG A 353 3.33 -25.42 -17.25
C ARG A 353 3.06 -26.32 -18.46
N TYR A 354 2.09 -27.23 -18.31
CA TYR A 354 1.67 -28.18 -19.33
C TYR A 354 0.21 -28.56 -19.10
N ARG A 355 -0.45 -28.99 -20.17
CA ARG A 355 -1.86 -29.38 -20.17
C ARG A 355 -2.08 -30.67 -19.36
N LEU A 356 -3.11 -30.68 -18.50
CA LEU A 356 -3.43 -31.81 -17.63
C LEU A 356 -4.37 -32.86 -18.26
N TYR A 357 -5.12 -32.50 -19.31
CA TYR A 357 -6.15 -33.35 -19.92
C TYR A 357 -6.16 -33.31 -21.44
#